data_AF-A0A523XIT0-F1
#
_entry.id   AF-A0A523XIT0-F1
#
_cell.length_a   1.000
_cell.length_b   1.000
_cell.length_c   1.000
_cell.angle_alpha   90.00
_cell.angle_beta   90.00
_cell.angle_gamma   90.00
#
_symmetry.space_group_name_H-M   'P 1'
#
loop_
_entity.id
_entity.type
_entity.pdbx_description
1 polymer ?
#
loop_
_entity_poly.entity_id
_entity_poly.type
_entity_poly.pdbx_seq_one_letter_code
_entity_poly.pdbx_strand_id
1 'polypeptide(L)'
;MTYQALTSSKSGANIWNMLLRVLFGLILPFLIEIFLYIIYTGLRTQDYQFSSLLLFIFLIIPIIFLYIISPRLVFFFGGVKKHITNNLKTNLENIFLKPRRLKIRDKAVPLEDMEHILKDKEIKLLKNKIETKVIPDLVKEARKQYSQNFIDRSHSSRNQRLLTYNESLFLFSGVTSALLFMNLILVIILRGTSIKLDFIELDQITNSVNVLIFSLIFGLLLFFGLFLFFTSSRTLCRLIPRIVPIIYYEPEIERERRLIQILSIAEFPISNLFVRRTQRELSGVIYEAKKSLLLSKMVETISWYYRDGMAKSIAWKLYKEVLEEIKIPEEAKEQIEKQFKYDPLLQIISSKILTSEEEQAIKADLDYIQEKISKWAKIRSEEQTLSFLLIYRTLETVFRKTLINLNPELEKEDVNFIRLIDILEKNRLITKDAVSLLHEIRFKRNVLFHEPGKSLDIGKKTMDQLLYLIKEIIDKAEEK
;
A
#
# COMPACT_ATOMS: atom_id res chain seq x y z
N MET A 1 18.74 20.13 -1.43
CA MET A 1 17.95 20.82 -0.39
C MET A 1 16.51 21.09 -0.84
N THR A 2 15.78 20.05 -1.28
CA THR A 2 14.42 20.19 -1.83
C THR A 2 13.40 19.25 -1.19
N TYR A 3 13.82 18.44 -0.22
CA TYR A 3 12.95 17.49 0.49
C TYR A 3 12.23 18.08 1.72
N GLN A 4 12.71 19.21 2.28
CA GLN A 4 12.09 19.84 3.46
C GLN A 4 10.93 20.80 3.15
N ALA A 5 10.83 21.30 1.91
CA ALA A 5 9.73 22.19 1.50
C ALA A 5 8.41 21.43 1.19
N LEU A 6 8.49 20.13 0.89
CA LEU A 6 7.33 19.26 0.65
C LEU A 6 6.74 18.64 1.93
N THR A 7 7.43 18.73 3.06
CA THR A 7 6.95 18.25 4.36
C THR A 7 6.18 19.31 5.13
N SER A 8 6.47 20.60 4.94
CA SER A 8 5.76 21.68 5.65
C SER A 8 4.34 21.93 5.11
N SER A 9 4.10 21.78 3.80
CA SER A 9 2.74 21.91 3.23
C SER A 9 1.84 20.69 3.52
N LYS A 10 2.45 19.51 3.76
CA LYS A 10 1.72 18.29 4.14
C LYS A 10 1.26 18.28 5.60
N SER A 11 1.98 18.94 6.51
CA SER A 11 1.56 18.99 7.93
C SER A 11 0.30 19.84 8.12
N GLY A 12 0.17 20.97 7.43
CA GLY A 12 -1.03 21.82 7.47
C GLY A 12 -2.27 21.13 6.90
N ALA A 13 -2.14 20.39 5.79
CA ALA A 13 -3.24 19.62 5.21
C ALA A 13 -3.66 18.43 6.10
N ASN A 14 -2.73 17.80 6.82
CA ASN A 14 -3.04 16.73 7.76
C ASN A 14 -3.79 17.28 8.99
N ILE A 15 -3.40 18.44 9.52
CA ILE A 15 -4.10 19.11 10.64
C ILE A 15 -5.53 19.50 10.23
N TRP A 16 -5.74 20.04 9.02
CA TRP A 16 -7.08 20.38 8.54
C TRP A 16 -7.99 19.16 8.37
N ASN A 17 -7.48 18.06 7.82
CA ASN A 17 -8.28 16.84 7.68
C ASN A 17 -8.53 16.13 9.03
N MET A 18 -7.58 16.24 9.96
CA MET A 18 -7.76 15.85 11.37
C MET A 18 -8.87 16.68 12.02
N LEU A 19 -8.84 18.01 11.85
CA LEU A 19 -9.90 18.91 12.33
C LEU A 19 -11.25 18.58 11.72
N LEU A 20 -11.34 18.30 10.42
CA LEU A 20 -12.60 17.91 9.76
C LEU A 20 -13.17 16.61 10.35
N ARG A 21 -12.34 15.61 10.66
CA ARG A 21 -12.80 14.36 11.28
C ARG A 21 -13.38 14.58 12.68
N VAL A 22 -12.75 15.43 13.49
CA VAL A 22 -13.22 15.78 14.83
C VAL A 22 -14.45 16.67 14.78
N LEU A 23 -14.43 17.66 13.89
CA LEU A 23 -15.50 18.63 13.71
C LEU A 23 -16.79 17.94 13.26
N PHE A 24 -16.72 17.15 12.18
CA PHE A 24 -17.91 16.47 11.64
C PHE A 24 -18.26 15.19 12.39
N GLY A 25 -17.28 14.46 12.94
CA GLY A 25 -17.50 13.18 13.60
C GLY A 25 -17.91 13.28 15.07
N LEU A 26 -17.42 14.27 15.80
CA LEU A 26 -17.61 14.39 17.24
C LEU A 26 -18.28 15.70 17.65
N ILE A 27 -17.84 16.85 17.11
CA ILE A 27 -18.33 18.17 17.54
C ILE A 27 -19.74 18.45 16.98
N LEU A 28 -19.96 18.19 15.70
CA LEU A 28 -21.20 18.55 15.00
C LEU A 28 -22.47 17.96 15.66
N PRO A 29 -22.52 16.68 16.10
CA PRO A 29 -23.66 16.16 16.84
C PRO A 29 -24.02 17.00 18.08
N PHE A 30 -23.02 17.40 18.88
CA PHE A 30 -23.26 18.22 20.07
C PHE A 30 -23.66 19.65 19.71
N LEU A 31 -23.07 20.23 18.66
CA LEU A 31 -23.49 21.56 18.19
C LEU A 31 -24.96 21.57 17.74
N ILE A 32 -25.42 20.49 17.11
CA ILE A 32 -26.84 20.36 16.72
C ILE A 32 -27.73 20.33 17.97
N GLU A 33 -27.39 19.55 19.00
CA GLU A 33 -28.16 19.53 20.26
C GLU A 33 -28.17 20.90 20.97
N ILE A 34 -27.02 21.57 21.04
CA ILE A 34 -26.92 22.94 21.59
C ILE A 34 -27.81 23.90 20.81
N PHE A 35 -27.77 23.82 19.48
CA PHE A 35 -28.57 24.69 18.63
C PHE A 35 -30.08 24.43 18.78
N LEU A 36 -30.49 23.16 18.90
CA LEU A 36 -31.88 22.79 19.21
C LEU A 36 -32.32 23.34 20.57
N TYR A 37 -31.45 23.25 21.59
CA TYR A 37 -31.70 23.82 22.90
C TYR A 37 -31.81 25.37 22.85
N ILE A 38 -30.91 26.03 22.12
CA ILE A 38 -30.96 27.49 21.91
C ILE A 38 -32.27 27.91 21.25
N ILE A 39 -32.68 27.23 20.17
CA ILE A 39 -33.97 27.49 19.51
C ILE A 39 -35.11 27.34 20.51
N TYR A 40 -35.13 26.25 21.27
CA TYR A 40 -36.15 26.01 22.28
C TYR A 40 -36.20 27.14 23.33
N THR A 41 -35.06 27.57 23.87
CA THR A 41 -35.00 28.67 24.85
C THR A 41 -35.35 30.03 24.25
N GLY A 42 -34.94 30.32 23.01
CA GLY A 42 -35.22 31.58 22.32
C GLY A 42 -36.69 31.71 21.91
N LEU A 43 -37.37 30.60 21.65
CA LEU A 43 -38.82 30.57 21.46
C LEU A 43 -39.58 30.76 22.79
N ARG A 44 -38.95 30.50 23.94
CA ARG A 44 -39.55 30.54 25.27
C ARG A 44 -39.30 31.87 26.00
N THR A 45 -38.15 32.53 25.80
CA THR A 45 -37.71 33.73 26.55
C THR A 45 -36.72 34.60 25.75
N GLN A 46 -36.76 35.94 25.93
CA GLN A 46 -35.88 36.91 25.24
C GLN A 46 -34.46 37.05 25.79
N ASP A 47 -34.13 36.48 26.96
CA ASP A 47 -32.81 36.68 27.59
C ASP A 47 -31.87 35.48 27.38
N TYR A 48 -30.89 35.68 26.49
CA TYR A 48 -29.75 34.77 26.31
C TYR A 48 -28.80 34.89 27.50
N GLN A 49 -28.91 34.00 28.48
CA GLN A 49 -28.03 34.02 29.66
C GLN A 49 -26.68 33.31 29.44
N PHE A 50 -25.70 33.75 30.25
CA PHE A 50 -24.34 33.24 30.45
C PHE A 50 -24.24 31.72 30.69
N SER A 51 -25.34 31.09 31.12
CA SER A 51 -25.52 29.65 31.30
C SER A 51 -25.31 28.85 30.00
N SER A 52 -25.66 29.40 28.84
CA SER A 52 -25.37 28.80 27.53
C SER A 52 -23.86 28.68 27.22
N LEU A 53 -23.05 29.62 27.70
CA LEU A 53 -21.59 29.65 27.52
C LEU A 53 -20.87 28.64 28.45
N LEU A 54 -21.40 28.44 29.66
CA LEU A 54 -20.95 27.40 30.59
C LEU A 54 -21.21 25.98 30.05
N LEU A 55 -22.37 25.77 29.42
CA LEU A 55 -22.74 24.53 28.74
C LEU A 55 -21.83 24.24 27.52
N PHE A 56 -21.40 25.30 26.82
CA PHE A 56 -20.41 25.22 25.74
C PHE A 56 -19.02 24.79 26.24
N ILE A 57 -18.52 25.37 27.32
CA ILE A 57 -17.21 25.00 27.93
C ILE A 57 -17.25 23.56 28.45
N PHE A 58 -18.34 23.14 29.09
CA PHE A 58 -18.53 21.77 29.57
C PHE A 58 -18.61 20.74 28.44
N LEU A 59 -18.97 21.12 27.22
CA LEU A 59 -19.03 20.22 26.06
C LEU A 59 -17.67 20.09 25.34
N ILE A 60 -16.82 21.12 25.36
CA ILE A 60 -15.50 21.09 24.69
C ILE A 60 -14.55 20.07 25.33
N ILE A 61 -14.51 19.95 26.65
CA ILE A 61 -13.58 19.04 27.35
C ILE A 61 -13.88 17.55 27.04
N PRO A 62 -15.14 17.07 27.12
CA PRO A 62 -15.52 15.72 26.69
C PRO A 62 -15.20 15.43 25.22
N ILE A 63 -15.30 16.42 24.34
CA ILE A 63 -14.99 16.27 22.91
C ILE A 63 -13.50 15.98 22.70
N ILE A 64 -12.61 16.70 23.40
CA ILE A 64 -11.15 16.46 23.33
C ILE A 64 -10.82 15.05 23.86
N PHE A 65 -11.46 14.63 24.95
CA PHE A 65 -11.29 13.29 25.51
C PHE A 65 -11.82 12.19 24.57
N LEU A 66 -13.00 12.39 23.99
CA LEU A 66 -13.58 11.51 22.97
C LEU A 66 -12.67 11.40 21.75
N TYR A 67 -12.00 12.48 21.35
CA TYR A 67 -11.03 12.44 20.26
C TYR A 67 -9.84 11.52 20.57
N ILE A 68 -9.21 11.67 21.74
CA ILE A 68 -8.06 10.84 22.14
C ILE A 68 -8.43 9.34 22.17
N ILE A 69 -9.67 9.04 22.57
CA ILE A 69 -10.15 7.66 22.72
C ILE A 69 -10.80 7.13 21.42
N SER A 70 -11.14 7.99 20.48
CA SER A 70 -11.78 7.63 19.21
C SER A 70 -11.11 6.49 18.43
N PRO A 71 -9.77 6.40 18.27
CA PRO A 71 -9.18 5.24 17.60
C PRO A 71 -9.46 3.92 18.34
N ARG A 72 -9.53 3.94 19.67
CA ARG A 72 -9.89 2.75 20.46
C ARG A 72 -11.37 2.41 20.26
N LEU A 73 -12.26 3.41 20.25
CA LEU A 73 -13.69 3.21 20.00
C LEU A 73 -13.92 2.60 18.62
N VAL A 74 -13.32 3.18 17.58
CA VAL A 74 -13.45 2.68 16.21
C VAL A 74 -12.92 1.25 16.08
N PHE A 75 -11.75 0.95 16.66
CA PHE A 75 -11.17 -0.38 16.56
C PHE A 75 -12.00 -1.45 17.30
N PHE A 76 -12.61 -1.09 18.43
CA PHE A 76 -13.39 -2.00 19.27
C PHE A 76 -14.86 -2.08 18.84
N PHE A 77 -15.60 -0.98 18.92
CA PHE A 77 -17.02 -0.92 18.57
C PHE A 77 -17.27 -0.99 17.08
N GLY A 78 -16.31 -0.58 16.24
CA GLY A 78 -16.40 -0.75 14.80
C GLY A 78 -16.23 -2.20 14.33
N GLY A 79 -15.98 -3.15 15.23
CA GLY A 79 -15.90 -4.58 14.90
C GLY A 79 -14.57 -5.02 14.31
N VAL A 80 -13.60 -4.11 14.16
CA VAL A 80 -12.31 -4.34 13.49
C VAL A 80 -11.49 -5.40 14.23
N LYS A 81 -11.42 -5.31 15.57
CA LYS A 81 -10.77 -6.33 16.42
C LYS A 81 -11.30 -7.73 16.12
N LYS A 82 -12.63 -7.88 16.10
CA LYS A 82 -13.31 -9.16 15.86
C LYS A 82 -13.06 -9.65 14.44
N HIS A 83 -13.14 -8.76 13.45
CA HIS A 83 -12.88 -9.06 12.04
C HIS A 83 -11.46 -9.59 11.81
N ILE A 84 -10.44 -8.90 12.33
CA ILE A 84 -9.04 -9.34 12.22
C ILE A 84 -8.84 -10.67 12.94
N THR A 85 -9.32 -10.79 14.17
CA THR A 85 -9.19 -12.04 14.95
C THR A 85 -9.81 -13.23 14.20
N ASN A 86 -11.02 -13.05 13.65
CA ASN A 86 -11.71 -14.10 12.89
C ASN A 86 -10.98 -14.42 11.60
N ASN A 87 -10.46 -13.42 10.86
CA ASN A 87 -9.69 -13.65 9.64
C ASN A 87 -8.41 -14.46 9.92
N LEU A 88 -7.68 -14.12 10.98
CA LEU A 88 -6.46 -14.83 11.39
C LEU A 88 -6.74 -16.26 11.83
N LYS A 89 -7.78 -16.49 12.63
CA LYS A 89 -8.16 -17.84 13.08
C LYS A 89 -8.62 -18.72 11.92
N THR A 90 -9.54 -18.20 11.10
CA THR A 90 -10.13 -18.98 9.99
C THR A 90 -9.10 -19.34 8.92
N ASN A 91 -8.09 -18.47 8.72
CA ASN A 91 -7.09 -18.65 7.67
C ASN A 91 -5.69 -18.93 8.23
N LEU A 92 -5.59 -19.42 9.47
CA LEU A 92 -4.30 -19.63 10.15
C LEU A 92 -3.35 -20.48 9.31
N GLU A 93 -3.86 -21.58 8.74
CA GLU A 93 -3.05 -22.46 7.89
C GLU A 93 -2.50 -21.73 6.67
N ASN A 94 -3.34 -20.97 5.98
CA ASN A 94 -2.95 -20.26 4.76
C ASN A 94 -2.02 -19.06 5.03
N ILE A 95 -2.00 -18.53 6.25
CA ILE A 95 -1.13 -17.43 6.65
C ILE A 95 0.23 -17.94 7.13
N PHE A 96 0.24 -18.98 7.97
CA PHE A 96 1.43 -19.38 8.72
C PHE A 96 2.05 -20.71 8.26
N LEU A 97 1.27 -21.61 7.67
CA LEU A 97 1.68 -23.00 7.43
C LEU A 97 1.79 -23.37 5.94
N LYS A 98 0.90 -22.86 5.10
CA LYS A 98 0.88 -23.18 3.66
C LYS A 98 1.62 -22.13 2.85
N PRO A 99 2.42 -22.53 1.84
CA PRO A 99 3.02 -21.58 0.93
C PRO A 99 1.92 -20.88 0.12
N ARG A 100 2.05 -19.56 -0.05
CA ARG A 100 1.15 -18.81 -0.93
C ARG A 100 1.44 -19.21 -2.38
N ARG A 101 0.43 -19.69 -3.10
CA ARG A 101 0.53 -20.02 -4.53
C ARG A 101 -0.12 -18.89 -5.33
N LEU A 102 0.49 -18.48 -6.44
CA LEU A 102 -0.11 -17.52 -7.36
C LEU A 102 -0.23 -18.24 -8.71
N LYS A 103 -1.46 -18.41 -9.21
CA LYS A 103 -1.71 -19.01 -10.52
C LYS A 103 -1.75 -17.92 -11.57
N ILE A 104 -0.58 -17.43 -11.98
CA ILE A 104 -0.49 -16.52 -13.13
C ILE A 104 0.12 -17.29 -14.29
N ARG A 105 -0.67 -17.49 -15.36
CA ARG A 105 -0.23 -18.06 -16.65
C ARG A 105 0.60 -19.36 -16.47
N ASP A 106 -0.02 -20.37 -15.87
CA ASP A 106 0.44 -21.78 -15.82
C ASP A 106 1.80 -22.09 -15.16
N LYS A 107 2.45 -21.13 -14.49
CA LYS A 107 3.68 -21.40 -13.70
C LYS A 107 3.38 -21.30 -12.21
N ALA A 108 3.00 -22.43 -11.61
CA ALA A 108 3.05 -22.56 -10.15
C ALA A 108 4.52 -22.70 -9.72
N VAL A 109 5.01 -21.82 -8.87
CA VAL A 109 6.31 -22.01 -8.21
C VAL A 109 6.07 -22.99 -7.06
N PRO A 110 6.62 -24.22 -7.11
CA PRO A 110 6.48 -25.16 -6.01
C PRO A 110 7.35 -24.68 -4.85
N LEU A 111 6.72 -24.34 -3.74
CA LEU A 111 7.36 -24.27 -2.44
C LEU A 111 6.97 -25.54 -1.68
N GLU A 112 7.92 -26.13 -0.97
CA GLU A 112 7.68 -27.27 -0.10
C GLU A 112 6.66 -26.87 0.98
N ASP A 113 5.63 -27.69 1.16
CA ASP A 113 4.60 -27.46 2.18
C ASP A 113 5.19 -27.76 3.57
N MET A 114 4.83 -26.98 4.60
CA MET A 114 5.31 -27.19 5.99
C MET A 114 5.05 -28.59 6.54
N GLU A 115 4.06 -29.29 6.00
CA GLU A 115 3.75 -30.68 6.33
C GLU A 115 4.91 -31.63 6.00
N HIS A 116 5.82 -31.24 5.10
CA HIS A 116 7.07 -31.95 4.81
C HIS A 116 8.22 -31.52 5.72
N ILE A 117 8.14 -30.34 6.35
CA ILE A 117 9.20 -29.74 7.19
C ILE A 117 9.04 -30.15 8.66
N LEU A 118 7.79 -30.23 9.16
CA LEU A 118 7.46 -30.47 10.56
C LEU A 118 6.61 -31.75 10.74
N LYS A 119 6.73 -32.39 11.91
CA LYS A 119 5.90 -33.55 12.26
C LYS A 119 4.48 -33.12 12.64
N ASP A 120 3.48 -33.98 12.42
CA ASP A 120 2.06 -33.72 12.75
C ASP A 120 1.83 -33.24 14.20
N LYS A 121 2.59 -33.79 15.16
CA LYS A 121 2.49 -33.38 16.58
C LYS A 121 2.99 -31.95 16.80
N GLU A 122 4.06 -31.56 16.11
CA GLU A 122 4.63 -30.21 16.16
C GLU A 122 3.67 -29.22 15.51
N ILE A 123 3.06 -29.58 14.37
CA ILE A 123 2.05 -28.77 13.68
C ILE A 123 0.84 -28.49 14.58
N LYS A 124 0.31 -29.51 15.28
CA LYS A 124 -0.81 -29.32 16.22
C LYS A 124 -0.44 -28.38 17.37
N LEU A 125 0.76 -28.53 17.93
CA LEU A 125 1.22 -27.71 19.04
C LEU A 125 1.48 -26.26 18.60
N LEU A 126 2.01 -26.09 17.39
CA LEU A 126 2.23 -24.81 16.72
C LEU A 126 0.91 -24.08 16.45
N LYS A 127 -0.11 -24.76 15.90
CA LYS A 127 -1.45 -24.20 15.70
C LYS A 127 -2.04 -23.66 17.00
N ASN A 128 -1.99 -24.45 18.06
CA ASN A 128 -2.50 -24.04 19.37
C ASN A 128 -1.78 -22.80 19.91
N LYS A 129 -0.43 -22.75 19.83
CA LYS A 129 0.33 -21.58 20.27
C LYS A 129 0.10 -20.34 19.40
N ILE A 130 -0.09 -20.50 18.09
CA ILE A 130 -0.46 -19.39 17.22
C ILE A 130 -1.82 -18.81 17.65
N GLU A 131 -2.81 -19.66 17.91
CA GLU A 131 -4.16 -19.21 18.31
C GLU A 131 -4.20 -18.54 19.69
N THR A 132 -3.45 -19.07 20.65
CA THR A 132 -3.51 -18.65 22.05
C THR A 132 -2.55 -17.51 22.38
N LYS A 133 -1.44 -17.36 21.65
CA LYS A 133 -0.41 -16.34 21.91
C LYS A 133 -0.22 -15.37 20.73
N VAL A 134 0.11 -15.88 19.54
CA VAL A 134 0.49 -15.04 18.38
C VAL A 134 -0.68 -14.16 17.90
N ILE A 135 -1.87 -14.73 17.72
CA ILE A 135 -3.05 -13.99 17.24
C ILE A 135 -3.43 -12.85 18.21
N PRO A 136 -3.58 -13.08 19.53
CA PRO A 136 -3.84 -11.99 20.48
C PRO A 136 -2.81 -10.85 20.42
N ASP A 137 -1.52 -11.18 20.33
CA ASP A 137 -0.44 -10.19 20.28
C ASP A 137 -0.43 -9.43 18.95
N LEU A 138 -0.69 -10.10 17.83
CA LEU A 138 -0.87 -9.46 16.53
C LEU A 138 -2.05 -8.49 16.53
N VAL A 139 -3.17 -8.83 17.17
CA VAL A 139 -4.33 -7.95 17.28
C VAL A 139 -4.02 -6.73 18.17
N LYS A 140 -3.21 -6.91 19.22
CA LYS A 140 -2.74 -5.81 20.08
C LYS A 140 -1.82 -4.86 19.32
N GLU A 141 -0.90 -5.39 18.51
CA GLU A 141 0.00 -4.59 17.68
C GLU A 141 -0.77 -3.90 16.55
N ALA A 142 -1.73 -4.58 15.91
CA ALA A 142 -2.63 -4.00 14.92
C ALA A 142 -3.40 -2.79 15.46
N ARG A 143 -3.89 -2.87 16.71
CA ARG A 143 -4.54 -1.74 17.39
C ARG A 143 -3.58 -0.57 17.56
N LYS A 144 -2.33 -0.83 17.98
CA LYS A 144 -1.30 0.21 18.16
C LYS A 144 -0.96 0.89 16.84
N GLN A 145 -0.71 0.11 15.80
CA GLN A 145 -0.43 0.60 14.45
C GLN A 145 -1.60 1.41 13.89
N TYR A 146 -2.84 0.97 14.14
CA TYR A 146 -4.04 1.72 13.75
C TYR A 146 -4.15 3.04 14.51
N SER A 147 -3.97 3.06 15.84
CA SER A 147 -4.00 4.29 16.63
C SER A 147 -2.97 5.32 16.15
N GLN A 148 -1.75 4.88 15.83
CA GLN A 148 -0.70 5.76 15.28
C GLN A 148 -1.09 6.29 13.89
N ASN A 149 -1.53 5.39 13.00
CA ASN A 149 -2.01 5.76 11.67
C ASN A 149 -3.33 6.55 11.67
N PHE A 150 -4.05 6.63 12.78
CA PHE A 150 -5.30 7.38 12.87
C PHE A 150 -5.03 8.89 12.98
N ILE A 151 -3.91 9.27 13.61
CA ILE A 151 -3.53 10.66 13.86
C ILE A 151 -2.73 11.22 12.68
N ASP A 152 -1.70 10.49 12.23
CA ASP A 152 -0.70 11.02 11.27
C ASP A 152 -0.95 10.61 9.80
N ARG A 153 -2.19 10.23 9.45
CA ARG A 153 -2.48 9.63 8.14
C ARG A 153 -2.31 10.63 6.99
N SER A 154 -1.58 10.23 5.95
CA SER A 154 -1.63 10.92 4.66
C SER A 154 -2.93 10.61 3.91
N HIS A 155 -3.45 11.60 3.16
CA HIS A 155 -4.66 11.45 2.34
C HIS A 155 -4.36 11.34 0.84
N SER A 156 -3.21 10.77 0.50
CA SER A 156 -2.73 10.69 -0.89
C SER A 156 -3.50 9.68 -1.74
N SER A 157 -4.07 8.63 -1.13
CA SER A 157 -4.84 7.60 -1.85
C SER A 157 -6.36 7.72 -1.63
N ARG A 158 -7.13 7.21 -2.60
CA ARG A 158 -8.60 7.11 -2.51
C ARG A 158 -9.03 6.31 -1.28
N ASN A 159 -8.37 5.18 -1.01
CA ASN A 159 -8.72 4.32 0.12
C ASN A 159 -8.49 5.01 1.47
N GLN A 160 -7.42 5.80 1.63
CA GLN A 160 -7.18 6.58 2.86
C GLN A 160 -8.26 7.66 3.07
N ARG A 161 -8.70 8.33 2.01
CA ARG A 161 -9.82 9.29 2.09
C ARG A 161 -11.14 8.62 2.44
N LEU A 162 -11.45 7.49 1.80
CA LEU A 162 -12.65 6.69 2.12
C LEU A 162 -12.63 6.18 3.57
N LEU A 163 -11.47 5.74 4.07
CA LEU A 163 -11.34 5.30 5.45
C LEU A 163 -11.60 6.46 6.41
N THR A 164 -11.03 7.63 6.13
CA THR A 164 -11.24 8.86 6.91
C THR A 164 -12.72 9.25 6.96
N TYR A 165 -13.39 9.25 5.81
CA TYR A 165 -14.83 9.54 5.72
C TYR A 165 -15.66 8.56 6.56
N ASN A 166 -15.38 7.25 6.45
CA ASN A 166 -16.11 6.24 7.20
C ASN A 166 -15.79 6.27 8.70
N GLU A 167 -14.58 6.66 9.10
CA GLU A 167 -14.21 6.88 10.51
C GLU A 167 -15.02 8.07 11.08
N SER A 168 -15.11 9.18 10.35
CA SER A 168 -15.96 10.32 10.74
C SER A 168 -17.44 9.93 10.81
N LEU A 169 -17.94 9.22 9.78
CA LEU A 169 -19.34 8.80 9.72
C LEU A 169 -19.70 7.83 10.84
N PHE A 170 -18.79 6.91 11.18
CA PHE A 170 -18.96 5.98 12.29
C PHE A 170 -19.04 6.71 13.63
N LEU A 171 -18.15 7.67 13.88
CA LEU A 171 -18.18 8.47 15.10
C LEU A 171 -19.44 9.34 15.16
N PHE A 172 -19.78 10.02 14.06
CA PHE A 172 -20.98 10.85 13.96
C PHE A 172 -22.23 10.04 14.25
N SER A 173 -22.42 8.93 13.51
CA SER A 173 -23.60 8.09 13.67
C SER A 173 -23.67 7.45 15.06
N GLY A 174 -22.54 7.06 15.66
CA GLY A 174 -22.50 6.53 17.02
C GLY A 174 -22.90 7.56 18.07
N VAL A 175 -22.32 8.76 18.04
CA VAL A 175 -22.63 9.85 18.97
C VAL A 175 -24.06 10.33 18.77
N THR A 176 -24.48 10.60 17.54
CA THR A 176 -25.85 11.02 17.22
C THR A 176 -26.88 9.98 17.63
N SER A 177 -26.62 8.69 17.41
CA SER A 177 -27.55 7.63 17.87
C SER A 177 -27.65 7.59 19.40
N ALA A 178 -26.54 7.77 20.12
CA ALA A 178 -26.58 7.83 21.57
C ALA A 178 -27.40 9.04 22.06
N LEU A 179 -27.20 10.22 21.46
CA LEU A 179 -27.96 11.44 21.79
C LEU A 179 -29.45 11.28 21.47
N LEU A 180 -29.80 10.76 20.30
CA LEU A 180 -31.19 10.50 19.91
C LEU A 180 -31.88 9.48 20.82
N PHE A 181 -31.15 8.45 21.26
CA PHE A 181 -31.67 7.49 22.24
C PHE A 181 -31.93 8.14 23.60
N MET A 182 -31.04 9.02 24.07
CA MET A 182 -31.27 9.81 25.28
C MET A 182 -32.45 10.76 25.12
N ASN A 183 -32.60 11.44 23.98
CA ASN A 183 -33.73 12.31 23.68
C ASN A 183 -35.06 11.55 23.61
N LEU A 184 -35.06 10.32 23.08
CA LEU A 184 -36.22 9.43 23.10
C LEU A 184 -36.66 9.10 24.53
N ILE A 185 -35.71 8.72 25.40
CA ILE A 185 -35.98 8.47 26.82
C ILE A 185 -36.47 9.75 27.51
N LEU A 186 -35.85 10.88 27.21
CA LEU A 186 -36.19 12.19 27.77
C LEU A 186 -37.63 12.60 27.44
N VAL A 187 -38.07 12.41 26.20
CA VAL A 187 -39.47 12.66 25.80
C VAL A 187 -40.46 11.82 26.61
N ILE A 188 -40.10 10.57 26.91
CA ILE A 188 -40.92 9.68 27.74
C ILE A 188 -40.96 10.17 29.20
N ILE A 189 -39.84 10.63 29.74
CA ILE A 189 -39.77 11.18 31.11
C ILE A 189 -40.54 12.51 31.20
N LEU A 190 -40.36 13.39 30.22
CA LEU A 190 -41.03 14.70 30.15
C LEU A 190 -42.54 14.59 29.99
N ARG A 191 -43.08 13.42 29.62
CA ARG A 191 -44.52 13.15 29.73
C ARG A 191 -45.00 13.22 31.18
N GLY A 192 -44.21 12.66 32.11
CA GLY A 192 -44.56 12.52 33.52
C GLY A 192 -44.18 13.72 34.38
N THR A 193 -43.06 14.37 34.09
CA THR A 193 -42.48 15.41 34.96
C THR A 193 -41.68 16.44 34.18
N SER A 194 -41.74 17.73 34.56
CA SER A 194 -40.76 18.73 34.11
C SER A 194 -39.39 18.50 34.74
N ILE A 195 -38.33 18.83 34.02
CA ILE A 195 -36.96 18.80 34.55
C ILE A 195 -36.49 20.23 34.76
N LYS A 196 -36.20 20.59 36.02
CA LYS A 196 -35.67 21.90 36.41
C LYS A 196 -34.34 21.71 37.12
N LEU A 197 -33.26 22.05 36.45
CA LEU A 197 -31.89 22.12 36.98
C LEU A 197 -31.42 23.57 36.91
N ASP A 198 -30.44 23.95 37.75
CA ASP A 198 -29.90 25.32 37.82
C ASP A 198 -29.37 25.86 36.48
N PHE A 199 -29.14 24.99 35.49
CA PHE A 199 -28.59 25.30 34.17
C PHE A 199 -29.42 24.76 32.99
N ILE A 200 -30.47 23.97 33.23
CA ILE A 200 -31.36 23.38 32.20
C ILE A 200 -32.81 23.39 32.70
N GLU A 201 -33.73 24.00 31.94
CA GLU A 201 -35.17 23.93 32.20
C GLU A 201 -35.93 23.33 31.01
N LEU A 202 -36.52 22.15 31.21
CA LEU A 202 -37.33 21.44 30.21
C LEU A 202 -38.75 21.21 30.75
N ASP A 203 -39.73 21.73 30.01
CA ASP A 203 -41.12 21.67 30.42
C ASP A 203 -41.73 20.28 30.20
N GLN A 204 -42.76 20.00 30.99
CA GLN A 204 -43.55 18.78 30.84
C GLN A 204 -44.34 18.82 29.53
N ILE A 205 -44.36 17.70 28.79
CA ILE A 205 -45.17 17.54 27.58
C ILE A 205 -46.54 16.97 27.97
N THR A 206 -47.51 17.86 28.16
CA THR A 206 -48.88 17.51 28.58
C THR A 206 -49.75 16.91 27.47
N ASN A 207 -49.38 17.06 26.20
CA ASN A 207 -50.10 16.46 25.08
C ASN A 207 -49.49 15.10 24.68
N SER A 208 -50.26 14.02 24.83
CA SER A 208 -49.83 12.66 24.47
C SER A 208 -49.52 12.50 22.98
N VAL A 209 -50.18 13.25 22.11
CA VAL A 209 -49.92 13.23 20.65
C VAL A 209 -48.53 13.78 20.36
N ASN A 210 -48.12 14.86 21.05
CA ASN A 210 -46.78 15.43 20.89
C ASN A 210 -45.70 14.45 21.36
N VAL A 211 -45.91 13.75 22.48
CA VAL A 211 -44.99 12.71 22.96
C VAL A 211 -44.83 11.60 21.93
N LEU A 212 -45.94 11.16 21.31
CA LEU A 212 -45.91 10.15 20.27
C LEU A 212 -45.18 10.64 19.00
N ILE A 213 -45.44 11.87 18.54
CA ILE A 213 -44.77 12.47 17.38
C ILE A 213 -43.27 12.60 17.63
N PHE A 214 -42.84 13.17 18.76
CA PHE A 214 -41.42 13.32 19.07
C PHE A 214 -40.73 11.97 19.25
N SER A 215 -41.38 11.00 19.91
CA SER A 215 -40.84 9.64 20.04
C SER A 215 -40.69 8.97 18.67
N LEU A 216 -41.62 9.17 17.75
CA LEU A 216 -41.54 8.63 16.39
C LEU A 216 -40.44 9.31 15.58
N ILE A 217 -40.29 10.64 15.68
CA ILE A 217 -39.20 11.38 15.03
C ILE A 217 -37.84 10.90 15.54
N PHE A 218 -37.64 10.87 16.87
CA PHE A 218 -36.38 10.40 17.46
C PHE A 218 -36.14 8.93 17.17
N GLY A 219 -37.17 8.09 17.17
CA GLY A 219 -37.08 6.68 16.80
C GLY A 219 -36.65 6.46 15.34
N LEU A 220 -37.22 7.20 14.39
CA LEU A 220 -36.84 7.13 12.97
C LEU A 220 -35.41 7.64 12.74
N LEU A 221 -35.05 8.77 13.37
CA LEU A 221 -33.69 9.30 13.29
C LEU A 221 -32.67 8.36 13.93
N LEU A 222 -33.02 7.73 15.06
CA LEU A 222 -32.20 6.73 15.74
C LEU A 222 -31.98 5.51 14.85
N PHE A 223 -33.03 5.01 14.21
CA PHE A 223 -32.92 3.90 13.25
C PHE A 223 -31.97 4.25 12.10
N PHE A 224 -32.11 5.45 11.52
CA PHE A 224 -31.22 5.92 10.46
C PHE A 224 -29.77 6.07 10.95
N GLY A 225 -29.56 6.62 12.15
CA GLY A 225 -28.25 6.71 12.80
C GLY A 225 -27.59 5.34 12.97
N LEU A 226 -28.33 4.36 13.52
CA LEU A 226 -27.84 2.99 13.69
C LEU A 226 -27.53 2.32 12.34
N PHE A 227 -28.36 2.55 11.31
CA PHE A 227 -28.11 2.04 9.96
C PHE A 227 -26.77 2.55 9.39
N LEU A 228 -26.51 3.86 9.52
CA LEU A 228 -25.23 4.46 9.10
C LEU A 228 -24.05 3.93 9.93
N PHE A 229 -24.24 3.71 11.23
CA PHE A 229 -23.23 3.14 12.12
C PHE A 229 -22.83 1.73 11.68
N PHE A 230 -23.78 0.85 11.39
CA PHE A 230 -23.48 -0.51 10.93
C PHE A 230 -22.84 -0.52 9.53
N THR A 231 -23.30 0.34 8.63
CA THR A 231 -22.75 0.44 7.26
C THR A 231 -21.30 0.93 7.25
N SER A 232 -21.02 1.97 8.05
CA SER A 232 -19.66 2.49 8.22
C SER A 232 -18.76 1.45 8.91
N SER A 233 -19.21 0.80 9.98
CA SER A 233 -18.48 -0.30 10.66
C SER A 233 -18.05 -1.42 9.70
N ARG A 234 -18.95 -1.89 8.83
CA ARG A 234 -18.63 -2.92 7.82
C ARG A 234 -17.54 -2.44 6.86
N THR A 235 -17.59 -1.17 6.45
CA THR A 235 -16.62 -0.57 5.53
C THR A 235 -15.25 -0.39 6.20
N LEU A 236 -15.23 0.03 7.47
CA LEU A 236 -14.03 0.14 8.29
C LEU A 236 -13.30 -1.20 8.43
N CYS A 237 -14.03 -2.29 8.70
CA CYS A 237 -13.47 -3.64 8.79
C CYS A 237 -12.74 -4.07 7.51
N ARG A 238 -13.20 -3.60 6.34
CA ARG A 238 -12.58 -3.90 5.04
C ARG A 238 -11.40 -2.98 4.72
N LEU A 239 -11.49 -1.69 5.07
CA LEU A 239 -10.50 -0.68 4.70
C LEU A 239 -9.28 -0.67 5.63
N ILE A 240 -9.46 -0.89 6.93
CA ILE A 240 -8.35 -0.81 7.90
C ILE A 240 -7.23 -1.80 7.61
N PRO A 241 -7.49 -3.11 7.36
CA PRO A 241 -6.43 -4.06 7.01
C PRO A 241 -5.73 -3.74 5.69
N ARG A 242 -6.38 -2.98 4.79
CA ARG A 242 -5.78 -2.53 3.52
C ARG A 242 -4.92 -1.29 3.68
N ILE A 243 -5.03 -0.57 4.80
CA ILE A 243 -4.38 0.73 5.01
C ILE A 243 -3.27 0.68 6.06
N VAL A 244 -3.44 -0.13 7.09
CA VAL A 244 -2.52 -0.30 8.22
C VAL A 244 -1.70 -1.57 8.02
N PRO A 245 -0.41 -1.61 8.41
CA PRO A 245 0.43 -2.82 8.32
C PRO A 245 -0.02 -3.89 9.34
N ILE A 246 -1.06 -4.63 8.98
CA ILE A 246 -1.65 -5.70 9.78
C ILE A 246 -1.61 -6.97 8.95
N ILE A 247 -1.20 -8.09 9.56
CA ILE A 247 -1.21 -9.36 8.83
C ILE A 247 -2.66 -9.76 8.59
N TYR A 248 -3.00 -10.00 7.33
CA TYR A 248 -4.37 -10.23 6.90
C TYR A 248 -4.36 -11.22 5.74
N TYR A 249 -5.23 -12.23 5.81
CA TYR A 249 -5.44 -13.11 4.68
C TYR A 249 -6.36 -12.44 3.67
N GLU A 250 -5.76 -12.03 2.54
CA GLU A 250 -6.49 -11.66 1.35
C GLU A 250 -6.65 -12.89 0.44
N PRO A 251 -7.89 -13.23 0.02
CA PRO A 251 -8.11 -14.33 -0.92
C PRO A 251 -7.28 -14.15 -2.20
N GLU A 252 -6.73 -15.25 -2.72
CA GLU A 252 -5.89 -15.25 -3.93
C GLU A 252 -6.59 -14.59 -5.12
N ILE A 253 -7.90 -14.84 -5.30
CA ILE A 253 -8.71 -14.22 -6.36
C ILE A 253 -8.70 -12.68 -6.30
N GLU A 254 -8.75 -12.09 -5.10
CA GLU A 254 -8.70 -10.62 -4.97
C GLU A 254 -7.31 -10.09 -5.34
N ARG A 255 -6.27 -10.79 -4.91
CA ARG A 255 -4.87 -10.47 -5.25
C ARG A 255 -4.62 -10.56 -6.75
N GLU A 256 -5.03 -11.66 -7.37
CA GLU A 256 -4.94 -11.88 -8.81
C GLU A 256 -5.70 -10.81 -9.58
N ARG A 257 -6.93 -10.48 -9.17
CA ARG A 257 -7.69 -9.38 -9.78
C ARG A 257 -6.95 -8.04 -9.74
N ARG A 258 -6.26 -7.71 -8.65
CA ARG A 258 -5.46 -6.47 -8.58
C ARG A 258 -4.30 -6.48 -9.59
N LEU A 259 -3.59 -7.61 -9.69
CA LEU A 259 -2.49 -7.79 -10.63
C LEU A 259 -2.99 -7.76 -12.09
N ILE A 260 -4.05 -8.52 -12.39
CA ILE A 260 -4.68 -8.55 -13.71
C ILE A 260 -5.20 -7.17 -14.10
N GLN A 261 -5.74 -6.37 -13.17
CA GLN A 261 -6.15 -4.99 -13.47
C GLN A 261 -4.98 -4.11 -13.91
N ILE A 262 -3.82 -4.22 -13.24
CA ILE A 262 -2.62 -3.47 -13.63
C ILE A 262 -2.14 -3.95 -15.00
N LEU A 263 -2.01 -5.25 -15.19
CA LEU A 263 -1.59 -5.86 -16.46
C LEU A 263 -2.56 -5.48 -17.59
N SER A 264 -3.86 -5.53 -17.34
CA SER A 264 -4.88 -5.14 -18.32
C SER A 264 -4.74 -3.67 -18.69
N ILE A 265 -4.55 -2.76 -17.73
CA ILE A 265 -4.34 -1.33 -18.05
C ILE A 265 -3.03 -1.13 -18.82
N ALA A 266 -1.96 -1.82 -18.43
CA ALA A 266 -0.64 -1.74 -19.07
C ALA A 266 -0.66 -2.27 -20.51
N GLU A 267 -1.30 -3.41 -20.74
CA GLU A 267 -1.38 -4.10 -22.03
C GLU A 267 -2.49 -3.53 -22.93
N PHE A 268 -3.50 -2.84 -22.37
CA PHE A 268 -4.63 -2.34 -23.16
C PHE A 268 -4.17 -1.29 -24.19
N PRO A 269 -4.42 -1.52 -25.49
CA PRO A 269 -3.99 -0.62 -26.55
C PRO A 269 -5.03 0.50 -26.73
N ILE A 270 -5.08 1.46 -25.80
CA ILE A 270 -6.02 2.61 -25.84
C ILE A 270 -5.94 3.35 -27.18
N SER A 271 -4.75 3.41 -27.78
CA SER A 271 -4.54 3.98 -29.12
C SER A 271 -5.48 3.37 -30.16
N ASN A 272 -5.72 2.06 -30.11
CA ASN A 272 -6.51 1.33 -31.12
C ASN A 272 -8.00 1.69 -31.11
N LEU A 273 -8.48 2.41 -30.08
CA LEU A 273 -9.85 2.95 -30.03
C LEU A 273 -10.03 4.17 -30.94
N PHE A 274 -8.94 4.76 -31.44
CA PHE A 274 -8.95 5.98 -32.25
C PHE A 274 -8.43 5.70 -33.67
N VAL A 275 -8.90 6.46 -34.64
CA VAL A 275 -8.38 6.42 -36.02
C VAL A 275 -6.95 6.95 -36.04
N ARG A 276 -6.07 6.41 -36.90
CA ARG A 276 -4.62 6.72 -36.95
C ARG A 276 -4.26 8.21 -36.93
N ARG A 277 -5.08 9.06 -37.57
CA ARG A 277 -4.88 10.52 -37.59
C ARG A 277 -5.04 11.10 -36.18
N THR A 278 -6.13 10.75 -35.51
CA THR A 278 -6.47 11.15 -34.14
C THR A 278 -5.53 10.54 -33.10
N GLN A 279 -5.01 9.33 -33.34
CA GLN A 279 -3.99 8.70 -32.48
C GLN A 279 -2.71 9.52 -32.37
N ARG A 280 -2.22 10.08 -33.50
CA ARG A 280 -1.00 10.89 -33.51
C ARG A 280 -1.21 12.21 -32.78
N GLU A 281 -2.33 12.86 -33.05
CA GLU A 281 -2.74 14.13 -32.45
C GLU A 281 -2.96 14.02 -30.93
N LEU A 282 -3.59 12.93 -30.47
CA LEU A 282 -3.89 12.70 -29.05
C LEU A 282 -2.86 11.80 -28.35
N SER A 283 -1.74 11.47 -28.98
CA SER A 283 -0.75 10.51 -28.44
C SER A 283 -0.29 10.86 -27.02
N GLY A 284 0.03 12.13 -26.77
CA GLY A 284 0.40 12.63 -25.44
C GLY A 284 -0.74 12.55 -24.42
N VAL A 285 -1.98 12.84 -24.84
CA VAL A 285 -3.18 12.76 -23.98
C VAL A 285 -3.50 11.30 -23.62
N ILE A 286 -3.40 10.39 -24.60
CA ILE A 286 -3.60 8.95 -24.41
C ILE A 286 -2.53 8.40 -23.46
N TYR A 287 -1.27 8.82 -23.63
CA TYR A 287 -0.18 8.42 -22.74
C TYR A 287 -0.39 8.91 -21.30
N GLU A 288 -0.70 10.18 -21.10
CA GLU A 288 -0.96 10.73 -19.77
C GLU A 288 -2.22 10.14 -19.12
N ALA A 289 -3.27 9.86 -19.90
CA ALA A 289 -4.46 9.18 -19.41
C ALA A 289 -4.14 7.75 -18.95
N LYS A 290 -3.41 6.97 -19.77
CA LYS A 290 -2.95 5.62 -19.42
C LYS A 290 -2.07 5.63 -18.17
N LYS A 291 -1.11 6.55 -18.11
CA LYS A 291 -0.21 6.77 -16.98
C LYS A 291 -0.97 7.14 -15.71
N SER A 292 -1.99 8.01 -15.79
CA SER A 292 -2.80 8.39 -14.63
C SER A 292 -3.58 7.21 -14.05
N LEU A 293 -4.18 6.38 -14.91
CA LEU A 293 -4.92 5.17 -14.54
C LEU A 293 -4.01 4.11 -13.91
N LEU A 294 -2.86 3.88 -14.56
CA LEU A 294 -1.85 2.91 -14.12
C LEU A 294 -1.24 3.34 -12.78
N LEU A 295 -0.81 4.61 -12.65
CA LEU A 295 -0.11 5.12 -11.48
C LEU A 295 -0.97 5.04 -10.23
N SER A 296 -2.27 5.35 -10.31
CA SER A 296 -3.17 5.20 -9.16
C SER A 296 -3.27 3.75 -8.68
N LYS A 297 -3.31 2.77 -9.61
CA LYS A 297 -3.43 1.35 -9.28
C LYS A 297 -2.10 0.73 -8.81
N MET A 298 -1.00 1.15 -9.40
CA MET A 298 0.35 0.74 -8.99
C MET A 298 0.69 1.27 -7.60
N VAL A 299 0.45 2.54 -7.32
CA VAL A 299 0.72 3.13 -5.99
C VAL A 299 -0.06 2.40 -4.89
N GLU A 300 -1.33 2.08 -5.13
CA GLU A 300 -2.15 1.30 -4.18
C GLU A 300 -1.58 -0.10 -3.95
N THR A 301 -1.14 -0.78 -5.02
CA THR A 301 -0.61 -2.15 -4.97
C THR A 301 0.76 -2.21 -4.31
N ILE A 302 1.66 -1.29 -4.67
CA ILE A 302 2.99 -1.13 -4.05
C ILE A 302 2.84 -0.81 -2.56
N SER A 303 1.94 0.12 -2.20
CA SER A 303 1.68 0.44 -0.79
C SER A 303 1.13 -0.75 -0.03
N TRP A 304 0.25 -1.55 -0.65
CA TRP A 304 -0.25 -2.79 -0.05
C TRP A 304 0.88 -3.80 0.17
N TYR A 305 1.75 -3.96 -0.82
CA TYR A 305 2.90 -4.86 -0.76
C TYR A 305 3.87 -4.48 0.38
N TYR A 306 4.29 -3.21 0.48
CA TYR A 306 5.16 -2.76 1.57
C TYR A 306 4.53 -2.99 2.95
N ARG A 307 3.21 -2.83 3.06
CA ARG A 307 2.48 -3.08 4.31
C ARG A 307 2.39 -4.56 4.64
N ASP A 308 2.15 -5.45 3.67
CA ASP A 308 2.18 -6.90 3.88
C ASP A 308 3.58 -7.34 4.31
N GLY A 309 4.64 -6.82 3.67
CA GLY A 309 6.03 -7.08 4.06
C GLY A 309 6.35 -6.63 5.49
N MET A 310 5.92 -5.41 5.86
CA MET A 310 6.07 -4.90 7.24
C MET A 310 5.28 -5.73 8.24
N ALA A 311 4.03 -6.09 7.91
CA ALA A 311 3.17 -6.91 8.76
C ALA A 311 3.74 -8.32 8.97
N LYS A 312 4.27 -8.95 7.91
CA LYS A 312 5.00 -10.23 7.98
C LYS A 312 6.25 -10.11 8.84
N SER A 313 7.02 -9.03 8.73
CA SER A 313 8.20 -8.81 9.57
C SER A 313 7.83 -8.73 11.07
N ILE A 314 6.76 -8.00 11.40
CA ILE A 314 6.23 -7.91 12.77
C ILE A 314 5.74 -9.28 13.25
N ALA A 315 4.96 -9.98 12.43
CA ALA A 315 4.44 -11.30 12.76
C ALA A 315 5.54 -12.35 12.91
N TRP A 316 6.60 -12.27 12.10
CA TRP A 316 7.73 -13.18 12.17
C TRP A 316 8.43 -13.12 13.52
N LYS A 317 8.57 -11.93 14.12
CA LYS A 317 9.16 -11.79 15.46
C LYS A 317 8.39 -12.60 16.51
N LEU A 318 7.06 -12.42 16.54
CA LEU A 318 6.18 -13.15 17.46
C LEU A 318 6.12 -14.64 17.14
N TYR A 319 6.20 -14.98 15.85
CA TYR A 319 6.13 -16.37 15.40
C TYR A 319 7.42 -17.14 15.71
N LYS A 320 8.58 -16.50 15.54
CA LYS A 320 9.90 -17.04 15.86
C LYS A 320 10.01 -17.41 17.35
N GLU A 321 9.51 -16.57 18.25
CA GLU A 321 9.45 -16.86 19.68
C GLU A 321 8.70 -18.17 19.96
N VAL A 322 7.57 -18.40 19.27
CA VAL A 322 6.80 -19.64 19.40
C VAL A 322 7.55 -20.84 18.83
N LEU A 323 8.23 -20.70 17.70
CA LEU A 323 9.05 -21.78 17.11
C LEU A 323 10.22 -22.16 18.03
N GLU A 324 10.82 -21.19 18.72
CA GLU A 324 11.86 -21.41 19.74
C GLU A 324 11.31 -22.15 20.96
N GLU A 325 10.14 -21.76 21.48
CA GLU A 325 9.51 -22.47 22.59
C GLU A 325 9.16 -23.92 22.27
N ILE A 326 8.86 -24.23 21.01
CA ILE A 326 8.53 -25.59 20.53
C ILE A 326 9.81 -26.40 20.26
N LYS A 327 10.99 -25.76 20.30
CA LYS A 327 12.30 -26.37 20.03
C LYS A 327 12.42 -26.92 18.60
N ILE A 328 11.87 -26.19 17.63
CA ILE A 328 12.07 -26.51 16.21
C ILE A 328 13.55 -26.33 15.83
N PRO A 329 14.16 -27.23 15.03
CA PRO A 329 15.54 -27.07 14.56
C PRO A 329 15.75 -25.78 13.76
N GLU A 330 16.95 -25.20 13.82
CA GLU A 330 17.26 -23.94 13.10
C GLU A 330 17.09 -24.07 11.58
N GLU A 331 17.50 -25.19 10.98
CA GLU A 331 17.31 -25.46 9.54
C GLU A 331 15.83 -25.40 9.14
N ALA A 332 14.95 -25.98 9.96
CA ALA A 332 13.50 -25.92 9.74
C ALA A 332 12.96 -24.50 9.96
N LYS A 333 13.45 -23.75 10.96
CA LYS A 333 13.06 -22.34 11.15
C LYS A 333 13.44 -21.47 9.96
N GLU A 334 14.61 -21.67 9.36
CA GLU A 334 15.04 -20.92 8.18
C GLU A 334 14.16 -21.21 6.96
N GLN A 335 13.79 -22.47 6.74
CA GLN A 335 12.87 -22.84 5.66
C GLN A 335 11.47 -22.23 5.89
N ILE A 336 10.97 -22.29 7.13
CA ILE A 336 9.72 -21.66 7.54
C ILE A 336 9.78 -20.14 7.36
N GLU A 337 10.89 -19.49 7.69
CA GLU A 337 11.10 -18.06 7.49
C GLU A 337 11.02 -17.68 6.02
N LYS A 338 11.73 -18.43 5.17
CA LYS A 338 11.75 -18.23 3.71
C LYS A 338 10.33 -18.36 3.16
N GLN A 339 9.60 -19.40 3.56
CA GLN A 339 8.22 -19.65 3.13
C GLN A 339 7.26 -18.55 3.62
N PHE A 340 7.36 -18.14 4.88
CA PHE A 340 6.46 -17.15 5.49
C PHE A 340 6.68 -15.75 4.90
N LYS A 341 7.93 -15.39 4.64
CA LYS A 341 8.29 -14.10 4.03
C LYS A 341 8.08 -14.09 2.52
N TYR A 342 8.05 -15.26 1.87
CA TYR A 342 7.85 -15.39 0.43
C TYR A 342 6.66 -14.56 -0.08
N ASP A 343 6.92 -13.78 -1.12
CA ASP A 343 5.90 -13.05 -1.86
C ASP A 343 6.07 -13.32 -3.36
N PRO A 344 5.09 -13.95 -4.02
CA PRO A 344 5.17 -14.17 -5.46
C PRO A 344 5.15 -12.86 -6.25
N LEU A 345 4.68 -11.73 -5.67
CA LEU A 345 4.75 -10.40 -6.30
C LEU A 345 6.19 -9.88 -6.29
N LEU A 346 6.97 -10.14 -5.24
CA LEU A 346 8.42 -9.92 -5.28
C LEU A 346 9.02 -10.74 -6.39
N GLN A 347 8.70 -12.04 -6.52
CA GLN A 347 9.16 -12.81 -7.66
C GLN A 347 8.59 -12.31 -8.99
N ILE A 348 7.42 -11.71 -9.11
CA ILE A 348 7.03 -11.12 -10.42
C ILE A 348 7.85 -9.85 -10.71
N ILE A 349 8.23 -9.11 -9.67
CA ILE A 349 9.13 -7.95 -9.75
C ILE A 349 10.62 -8.36 -9.83
N SER A 350 10.98 -9.55 -9.34
CA SER A 350 12.34 -10.05 -9.10
C SER A 350 12.67 -11.34 -9.85
N SER A 351 11.71 -11.91 -10.57
CA SER A 351 11.83 -13.05 -11.49
C SER A 351 11.42 -12.57 -12.86
N LYS A 352 12.39 -12.02 -13.56
CA LYS A 352 13.14 -12.84 -14.50
C LYS A 352 14.48 -12.16 -14.71
N ILE A 353 15.43 -12.98 -15.14
CA ILE A 353 16.84 -12.68 -15.44
C ILE A 353 17.01 -11.33 -16.15
N LEU A 354 16.02 -10.93 -16.93
CA LEU A 354 15.62 -9.57 -17.28
C LEU A 354 14.08 -9.51 -17.16
N THR A 355 13.49 -8.37 -16.82
CA THR A 355 12.03 -8.19 -17.00
C THR A 355 11.67 -8.40 -18.48
N SER A 356 10.44 -8.83 -18.80
CA SER A 356 10.03 -8.93 -20.23
C SER A 356 10.15 -7.60 -20.97
N GLU A 357 10.07 -6.49 -20.24
CA GLU A 357 10.32 -5.13 -20.74
C GLU A 357 11.81 -4.90 -21.01
N GLU A 358 12.71 -5.37 -20.15
CA GLU A 358 14.16 -5.30 -20.38
C GLU A 358 14.63 -6.25 -21.49
N GLU A 359 14.06 -7.44 -21.61
CA GLU A 359 14.33 -8.36 -22.72
C GLU A 359 13.84 -7.76 -24.04
N GLN A 360 12.63 -7.19 -24.06
CA GLN A 360 12.12 -6.46 -25.23
C GLN A 360 12.92 -5.18 -25.52
N ALA A 361 13.40 -4.47 -24.50
CA ALA A 361 14.24 -3.29 -24.65
C ALA A 361 15.63 -3.66 -25.19
N ILE A 362 16.26 -4.70 -24.65
CA ILE A 362 17.54 -5.22 -25.15
C ILE A 362 17.37 -5.73 -26.57
N LYS A 363 16.28 -6.45 -26.87
CA LYS A 363 15.99 -6.91 -28.24
C LYS A 363 15.77 -5.74 -29.19
N ALA A 364 14.98 -4.74 -28.82
CA ALA A 364 14.77 -3.54 -29.61
C ALA A 364 16.06 -2.73 -29.79
N ASP A 365 16.89 -2.62 -28.75
CA ASP A 365 18.19 -1.98 -28.79
C ASP A 365 19.13 -2.72 -29.74
N LEU A 366 19.21 -4.05 -29.64
CA LEU A 366 20.03 -4.89 -30.50
C LEU A 366 19.55 -4.85 -31.96
N ASP A 367 18.24 -4.89 -32.21
CA ASP A 367 17.64 -4.76 -33.54
C ASP A 367 17.97 -3.37 -34.14
N TYR A 368 17.84 -2.31 -33.34
CA TYR A 368 18.21 -0.95 -33.73
C TYR A 368 19.72 -0.82 -34.02
N ILE A 369 20.57 -1.32 -33.13
CA ILE A 369 22.04 -1.29 -33.28
C ILE A 369 22.46 -2.06 -34.54
N GLN A 370 21.92 -3.26 -34.76
CA GLN A 370 22.20 -4.07 -35.94
C GLN A 370 21.77 -3.37 -37.23
N GLU A 371 20.58 -2.75 -37.24
CA GLU A 371 20.12 -1.96 -38.38
C GLU A 371 21.09 -0.80 -38.67
N LYS A 372 21.53 -0.08 -37.65
CA LYS A 372 22.42 1.09 -37.79
C LYS A 372 23.85 0.71 -38.17
N ILE A 373 24.41 -0.38 -37.64
CA ILE A 373 25.71 -0.92 -38.03
C ILE A 373 25.76 -1.30 -39.51
N SER A 374 24.67 -1.87 -40.04
CA SER A 374 24.60 -2.22 -41.48
C SER A 374 24.74 -0.99 -42.40
N LYS A 375 24.37 0.19 -41.88
CA LYS A 375 24.41 1.49 -42.58
C LYS A 375 25.43 2.46 -41.96
N TRP A 376 26.42 1.97 -41.20
CA TRP A 376 27.27 2.79 -40.32
C TRP A 376 27.92 4.02 -40.98
N ALA A 377 28.39 3.87 -42.22
CA ALA A 377 29.02 4.95 -42.97
C ALA A 377 28.04 6.03 -43.48
N LYS A 378 26.73 5.77 -43.42
CA LYS A 378 25.65 6.62 -43.97
C LYS A 378 24.77 7.27 -42.89
N ILE A 379 24.97 6.91 -41.62
CA ILE A 379 24.19 7.43 -40.49
C ILE A 379 24.89 8.64 -39.86
N ARG A 380 24.13 9.51 -39.19
CA ARG A 380 24.68 10.73 -38.57
C ARG A 380 25.48 10.42 -37.31
N SER A 381 26.37 11.32 -36.90
CA SER A 381 27.20 11.16 -35.70
C SER A 381 26.37 11.03 -34.42
N GLU A 382 25.19 11.65 -34.37
CA GLU A 382 24.26 11.50 -33.24
C GLU A 382 23.66 10.08 -33.17
N GLU A 383 23.36 9.48 -34.34
CA GLU A 383 22.85 8.11 -34.41
C GLU A 383 23.94 7.08 -34.08
N GLN A 384 25.20 7.36 -34.45
CA GLN A 384 26.37 6.58 -34.05
C GLN A 384 26.58 6.64 -32.53
N THR A 385 26.49 7.84 -31.95
CA THR A 385 26.61 8.07 -30.50
C THR A 385 25.49 7.39 -29.73
N LEU A 386 24.25 7.48 -30.21
CA LEU A 386 23.12 6.77 -29.61
C LEU A 386 23.32 5.24 -29.67
N SER A 387 23.73 4.71 -30.82
CA SER A 387 24.01 3.27 -30.98
C SER A 387 25.10 2.80 -30.01
N PHE A 388 26.12 3.62 -29.78
CA PHE A 388 27.17 3.35 -28.80
C PHE A 388 26.67 3.37 -27.34
N LEU A 389 25.83 4.32 -26.96
CA LEU A 389 25.27 4.37 -25.61
C LEU A 389 24.33 3.19 -25.34
N LEU A 390 23.56 2.78 -26.35
CA LEU A 390 22.68 1.62 -26.27
C LEU A 390 23.49 0.32 -26.13
N ILE A 391 24.54 0.11 -26.93
CA ILE A 391 25.36 -1.11 -26.80
C ILE A 391 26.10 -1.16 -25.45
N TYR A 392 26.57 -0.02 -24.94
CA TYR A 392 27.21 0.06 -23.63
C TYR A 392 26.23 -0.29 -22.50
N ARG A 393 24.99 0.22 -22.56
CA ARG A 393 23.92 -0.13 -21.62
C ARG A 393 23.62 -1.63 -21.66
N THR A 394 23.51 -2.19 -22.85
CA THR A 394 23.25 -3.63 -23.04
C THR A 394 24.37 -4.47 -22.45
N LEU A 395 25.63 -4.12 -22.70
CA LEU A 395 26.80 -4.79 -22.11
C LEU A 395 26.76 -4.78 -20.58
N GLU A 396 26.60 -3.60 -19.95
CA GLU A 396 26.56 -3.50 -18.49
C GLU A 396 25.44 -4.34 -17.89
N THR A 397 24.27 -4.32 -18.52
CA THR A 397 23.10 -5.06 -18.06
C THR A 397 23.32 -6.57 -18.18
N VAL A 398 23.78 -7.04 -19.34
CA VAL A 398 24.10 -8.47 -19.57
C VAL A 398 25.18 -8.93 -18.59
N PHE A 399 26.27 -8.18 -18.42
CA PHE A 399 27.41 -8.57 -17.59
C PHE A 399 27.04 -8.69 -16.12
N ARG A 400 26.36 -7.67 -15.60
CA ARG A 400 25.90 -7.65 -14.20
C ARG A 400 24.98 -8.84 -13.92
N LYS A 401 24.06 -9.14 -14.84
CA LYS A 401 23.11 -10.24 -14.67
C LYS A 401 23.75 -11.61 -14.81
N THR A 402 24.64 -11.82 -15.78
CA THR A 402 25.44 -13.04 -15.90
C THR A 402 26.23 -13.31 -14.62
N LEU A 403 26.85 -12.29 -14.03
CA LEU A 403 27.63 -12.45 -12.81
C LEU A 403 26.79 -12.70 -11.55
N ILE A 404 25.65 -12.02 -11.41
CA ILE A 404 24.71 -12.28 -10.30
C ILE A 404 24.19 -13.71 -10.36
N ASN A 405 23.92 -14.25 -11.56
CA ASN A 405 23.48 -15.63 -11.71
C ASN A 405 24.55 -16.63 -11.27
N LEU A 406 25.82 -16.36 -11.59
CA LEU A 406 26.94 -17.23 -11.21
C LEU A 406 27.35 -17.05 -9.74
N ASN A 407 27.12 -15.88 -9.16
CA ASN A 407 27.37 -15.60 -7.74
C ASN A 407 26.30 -14.62 -7.19
N PRO A 408 25.23 -15.14 -6.56
CA PRO A 408 24.13 -14.34 -6.04
C PRO A 408 24.54 -13.32 -4.96
N GLU A 409 25.70 -13.48 -4.31
CA GLU A 409 26.19 -12.53 -3.31
C GLU A 409 26.53 -11.17 -3.92
N LEU A 410 26.89 -11.13 -5.21
CA LEU A 410 27.17 -9.90 -5.95
C LEU A 410 25.95 -9.00 -6.16
N GLU A 411 24.73 -9.50 -5.95
CA GLU A 411 23.50 -8.70 -6.04
C GLU A 411 23.41 -7.62 -4.95
N LYS A 412 24.04 -7.89 -3.79
CA LYS A 412 24.05 -6.97 -2.64
C LYS A 412 25.21 -5.97 -2.68
N GLU A 413 26.13 -6.13 -3.62
CA GLU A 413 27.30 -5.29 -3.76
C GLU A 413 27.11 -4.22 -4.82
N ASP A 414 27.56 -2.99 -4.55
CA ASP A 414 27.61 -1.92 -5.55
C ASP A 414 28.82 -2.16 -6.49
N VAL A 415 28.63 -3.07 -7.45
CA VAL A 415 29.67 -3.47 -8.40
C VAL A 415 29.66 -2.47 -9.57
N ASN A 416 30.73 -1.70 -9.73
CA ASN A 416 30.91 -0.81 -10.87
C ASN A 416 31.37 -1.57 -12.14
N PHE A 417 31.32 -0.93 -13.32
CA PHE A 417 31.64 -1.60 -14.59
C PHE A 417 33.07 -2.16 -14.66
N ILE A 418 34.06 -1.54 -14.01
CA ILE A 418 35.43 -2.11 -13.93
C ILE A 418 35.39 -3.43 -13.19
N ARG A 419 34.75 -3.44 -12.02
CA ARG A 419 34.66 -4.63 -11.18
C ARG A 419 33.87 -5.74 -11.87
N LEU A 420 32.90 -5.41 -12.72
CA LEU A 420 32.23 -6.39 -13.59
C LEU A 420 33.22 -7.04 -14.58
N ILE A 421 34.07 -6.24 -15.24
CA ILE A 421 35.12 -6.75 -16.16
C ILE A 421 36.08 -7.68 -15.42
N ASP A 422 36.58 -7.27 -14.25
CA ASP A 422 37.53 -8.04 -13.45
C ASP A 422 36.95 -9.41 -13.05
N ILE A 423 35.68 -9.43 -12.64
CA ILE A 423 35.01 -10.68 -12.23
C ILE A 423 34.74 -11.57 -13.45
N LEU A 424 34.34 -11.01 -14.60
CA LEU A 424 34.16 -11.77 -15.85
C LEU A 424 35.47 -12.40 -16.33
N GLU A 425 36.58 -11.66 -16.26
CA GLU A 425 37.93 -12.17 -16.61
C GLU A 425 38.33 -13.30 -15.65
N LYS A 426 38.17 -13.08 -14.33
CA LYS A 426 38.48 -14.07 -13.30
C LYS A 426 37.68 -15.37 -13.50
N ASN A 427 36.42 -15.27 -13.91
CA ASN A 427 35.55 -16.40 -14.20
C ASN A 427 35.75 -17.01 -15.61
N ARG A 428 36.74 -16.52 -16.37
CA ARG A 428 37.08 -16.93 -17.74
C ARG A 428 35.91 -16.81 -18.72
N LEU A 429 35.04 -15.82 -18.51
CA LEU A 429 33.89 -15.55 -19.38
C LEU A 429 34.30 -14.65 -20.55
N ILE A 430 35.32 -13.81 -20.36
CA ILE A 430 35.89 -12.93 -21.38
C ILE A 430 37.39 -13.15 -21.54
N THR A 431 37.94 -12.82 -22.71
CA THR A 431 39.38 -12.91 -23.02
C THR A 431 40.12 -11.62 -22.64
N LYS A 432 41.46 -11.66 -22.57
CA LYS A 432 42.29 -10.47 -22.31
C LYS A 432 42.12 -9.38 -23.39
N ASP A 433 41.92 -9.78 -24.64
CA ASP A 433 41.66 -8.86 -25.73
C ASP A 433 40.31 -8.15 -25.56
N ALA A 434 39.29 -8.87 -25.05
CA ALA A 434 38.00 -8.28 -24.71
C ALA A 434 38.09 -7.32 -23.51
N VAL A 435 38.93 -7.59 -22.52
CA VAL A 435 39.20 -6.67 -21.40
C VAL A 435 39.75 -5.33 -21.90
N SER A 436 40.73 -5.36 -22.80
CA SER A 436 41.30 -4.15 -23.41
C SER A 436 40.24 -3.32 -24.14
N LEU A 437 39.41 -3.98 -24.96
CA LEU A 437 38.28 -3.35 -25.66
C LEU A 437 37.27 -2.72 -24.68
N LEU A 438 36.91 -3.42 -23.60
CA LEU A 438 35.95 -2.95 -22.60
C LEU A 438 36.48 -1.75 -21.79
N HIS A 439 37.79 -1.68 -21.54
CA HIS A 439 38.41 -0.49 -20.95
C HIS A 439 38.43 0.70 -21.91
N GLU A 440 38.72 0.48 -23.19
CA GLU A 440 38.71 1.53 -24.22
C GLU A 440 37.31 2.16 -24.35
N ILE A 441 36.25 1.35 -24.45
CA ILE A 441 34.88 1.87 -24.57
C ILE A 441 34.43 2.58 -23.30
N ARG A 442 34.86 2.13 -22.11
CA ARG A 442 34.57 2.82 -20.85
C ARG A 442 35.21 4.21 -20.85
N PHE A 443 36.45 4.32 -21.31
CA PHE A 443 37.12 5.61 -21.44
C PHE A 443 36.35 6.52 -22.40
N LYS A 444 36.00 6.03 -23.60
CA LYS A 444 35.19 6.78 -24.59
C LYS A 444 33.83 7.22 -24.04
N ARG A 445 33.16 6.36 -23.26
CA ARG A 445 31.91 6.70 -22.55
C ARG A 445 32.14 7.82 -21.55
N ASN A 446 33.17 7.76 -20.73
CA ASN A 446 33.43 8.81 -19.74
C ASN A 446 33.75 10.16 -20.40
N VAL A 447 34.47 10.16 -21.53
CA VAL A 447 34.72 11.37 -22.31
C VAL A 447 33.40 12.03 -22.75
N LEU A 448 32.41 11.26 -23.23
CA LEU A 448 31.08 11.83 -23.57
C LEU A 448 30.37 12.51 -22.39
N PHE A 449 30.45 11.91 -21.20
CA PHE A 449 29.73 12.41 -20.03
C PHE A 449 30.40 13.62 -19.36
N HIS A 450 31.71 13.78 -19.54
CA HIS A 450 32.50 14.83 -18.90
C HIS A 450 32.93 15.96 -19.85
N GLU A 451 32.92 15.72 -21.17
CA GLU A 451 33.29 16.71 -22.21
C GLU A 451 32.14 16.91 -23.21
N PRO A 452 31.10 17.71 -22.87
CA PRO A 452 29.95 17.93 -23.74
C PRO A 452 30.36 18.61 -25.05
N GLY A 453 29.89 18.09 -26.18
CA GLY A 453 30.16 18.62 -27.53
C GLY A 453 31.30 17.92 -28.28
N LYS A 454 32.02 16.98 -27.65
CA LYS A 454 33.04 16.17 -28.33
C LYS A 454 32.37 15.03 -29.12
N SER A 455 32.62 14.96 -30.42
CA SER A 455 32.18 13.84 -31.25
C SER A 455 33.02 12.60 -30.94
N LEU A 456 32.37 11.46 -30.83
CA LEU A 456 33.03 10.18 -30.69
C LEU A 456 33.42 9.63 -32.06
N ASP A 457 34.70 9.28 -32.23
CA ASP A 457 35.13 8.41 -33.32
C ASP A 457 34.98 6.95 -32.89
N ILE A 458 33.86 6.35 -33.28
CA ILE A 458 33.60 4.92 -33.09
C ILE A 458 33.47 4.29 -34.47
N GLY A 459 34.47 3.46 -34.79
CA GLY A 459 34.45 2.66 -36.00
C GLY A 459 33.41 1.56 -35.93
N LYS A 460 32.85 1.22 -37.10
CA LYS A 460 31.94 0.06 -37.28
C LYS A 460 32.52 -1.22 -36.66
N LYS A 461 33.83 -1.44 -36.84
CA LYS A 461 34.56 -2.60 -36.30
C LYS A 461 34.43 -2.72 -34.78
N THR A 462 34.50 -1.62 -34.04
CA THR A 462 34.34 -1.62 -32.59
C THR A 462 32.93 -2.05 -32.21
N MET A 463 31.90 -1.54 -32.89
CA MET A 463 30.51 -1.92 -32.63
C MET A 463 30.24 -3.40 -32.93
N ASP A 464 30.80 -3.92 -34.03
CA ASP A 464 30.72 -5.35 -34.38
C ASP A 464 31.36 -6.24 -33.30
N GLN A 465 32.53 -5.84 -32.78
CA GLN A 465 33.21 -6.56 -31.71
C GLN A 465 32.42 -6.57 -30.40
N LEU A 466 31.76 -5.47 -30.05
CA LEU A 466 30.92 -5.38 -28.86
C LEU A 466 29.65 -6.23 -28.99
N LEU A 467 29.02 -6.26 -30.16
CA LEU A 467 27.86 -7.13 -30.42
C LEU A 467 28.25 -8.60 -30.33
N TYR A 468 29.40 -8.97 -30.89
CA TYR A 468 29.93 -10.32 -30.78
C TYR A 468 30.18 -10.72 -29.32
N LEU A 469 30.77 -9.81 -28.52
CA LEU A 469 31.04 -10.04 -27.11
C LEU A 469 29.78 -10.26 -26.28
N ILE A 470 28.68 -9.53 -26.57
CA ILE A 470 27.37 -9.77 -25.93
C ILE A 470 26.90 -11.20 -26.20
N LYS A 471 26.96 -11.65 -27.46
CA LYS A 471 26.53 -13.01 -27.85
C LYS A 471 27.40 -14.07 -27.19
N GLU A 472 28.71 -13.91 -27.25
CA GLU A 472 29.67 -14.86 -26.67
C GLU A 472 29.47 -15.06 -25.15
N ILE A 473 29.17 -13.98 -24.42
CA ILE A 473 28.93 -14.06 -22.97
C ILE A 473 27.59 -14.69 -22.65
N ILE A 474 26.55 -14.43 -23.45
CA ILE A 474 25.26 -15.09 -23.32
C ILE A 474 25.44 -16.59 -23.56
N ASP A 475 26.07 -16.98 -24.66
CA ASP A 475 26.29 -18.38 -25.03
C ASP A 475 27.09 -19.13 -23.94
N LYS A 476 28.20 -18.54 -23.45
CA LYS A 476 29.01 -19.12 -22.36
C LYS A 476 28.31 -19.18 -21.01
N ALA A 477 27.33 -18.31 -20.77
CA ALA A 477 26.54 -18.31 -19.55
C ALA A 477 25.40 -19.34 -19.59
N GLU A 478 24.97 -19.78 -20.77
CA GLU A 478 24.00 -20.87 -20.94
C GLU A 478 24.67 -22.26 -20.83
N GLU A 479 25.96 -22.37 -21.13
CA GLU A 479 26.74 -23.62 -21.04
C GLU A 479 27.20 -23.99 -19.61
N LYS A 480 27.16 -23.04 -18.66
CA LYS A 480 27.61 -23.20 -17.26
C LYS A 480 26.44 -23.16 -16.29
#